data_AF-A0A9D6SQM6-F1
#
_entry.id   AF-A0A9D6SQM6-F1
#
_cell.length_a   1.000
_cell.length_b   1.000
_cell.length_c   1.000
_cell.angle_alpha   90.00
_cell.angle_beta   90.00
_cell.angle_gamma   90.00
#
_symmetry.space_group_name_H-M   'P 1'
#
loop_
_entity.id
_entity.type
_entity.pdbx_description
1 polymer ?
#
loop_
_entity_poly.entity_id
_entity_poly.type
_entity_poly.pdbx_seq_one_letter_code
_entity_poly.pdbx_strand_id
1 'polypeptide(L)' 'MTGALIALAIGAFIIILDWHLATKPDEKDKIKRRKPLTPANRRMLRDIFVMTLAVAAAVWVLGKSFD' A
#
# COMPACT_ATOMS: atom_id res chain seq x y z
N MET A 1 2.59 21.13 -1.43
CA MET A 1 2.57 20.02 -2.43
C MET A 1 3.54 18.87 -2.10
N THR A 2 4.80 19.13 -1.73
CA THR A 2 5.84 18.10 -1.52
C THR A 2 5.48 17.04 -0.46
N GLY A 3 4.86 17.44 0.66
CA GLY A 3 4.47 16.51 1.73
C GLY A 3 3.44 15.44 1.30
N ALA A 4 2.47 15.82 0.46
CA ALA A 4 1.45 14.88 -0.03
C ALA A 4 2.05 13.84 -0.99
N LEU A 5 3.02 14.26 -1.82
CA LEU A 5 3.74 13.35 -2.73
C LEU A 5 4.59 12.33 -1.96
N ILE A 6 5.25 12.74 -0.88
CA ILE A 6 6.02 11.84 -0.01
C ILE A 6 5.08 10.81 0.66
N ALA A 7 3.94 11.26 1.19
CA ALA A 7 2.95 10.37 1.81
C ALA A 7 2.41 9.31 0.81
N LEU A 8 2.13 9.72 -0.43
CA LEU A 8 1.72 8.80 -1.50
C LEU A 8 2.83 7.80 -1.85
N ALA A 9 4.09 8.24 -1.96
CA ALA A 9 5.21 7.38 -2.29
C ALA A 9 5.44 6.31 -1.20
N ILE A 10 5.39 6.70 0.08
CA ILE A 10 5.54 5.77 1.21
C ILE A 10 4.38 4.76 1.25
N GLY A 11 3.14 5.23 1.14
CA GLY A 11 1.99 4.32 1.17
C GLY A 11 1.97 3.36 -0.01
N ALA A 12 2.33 3.83 -1.22
CA ALA A 12 2.50 2.95 -2.38
C ALA A 12 3.59 1.90 -2.16
N PHE A 13 4.72 2.29 -1.58
CA PHE A 13 5.81 1.36 -1.25
C PHE A 13 5.38 0.27 -0.27
N ILE A 14 4.66 0.64 0.80
CA ILE A 14 4.13 -0.31 1.79
C ILE A 14 3.15 -1.30 1.13
N ILE A 15 2.25 -0.82 0.26
CA ILE A 15 1.28 -1.65 -0.46
C ILE A 15 1.99 -2.67 -1.37
N ILE A 16 3.03 -2.24 -2.09
CA ILE A 16 3.82 -3.13 -2.95
C ILE A 16 4.54 -4.19 -2.11
N LEU A 17 5.11 -3.81 -0.98
CA LEU A 17 5.77 -4.72 -0.05
C LEU A 17 4.80 -5.75 0.52
N ASP A 18 3.64 -5.31 1.02
CA ASP A 18 2.64 -6.19 1.60
C ASP A 18 2.06 -7.14 0.55
N TRP A 19 1.82 -6.65 -0.67
CA TRP A 19 1.45 -7.50 -1.81
C TRP A 19 2.54 -8.52 -2.14
N HIS A 20 3.81 -8.10 -2.13
CA HIS A 20 4.93 -9.00 -2.42
C HIS A 20 5.05 -10.08 -1.35
N LEU A 21 4.95 -9.73 -0.07
CA LEU A 21 4.97 -10.66 1.07
C LEU A 21 3.79 -11.63 1.03
N ALA A 22 2.58 -11.12 0.79
CA ALA A 22 1.36 -11.92 0.71
C ALA A 22 1.37 -12.89 -0.49
N THR A 23 2.10 -12.56 -1.56
CA THR A 23 2.21 -13.38 -2.77
C THR A 23 3.52 -14.18 -2.85
N LYS A 24 4.35 -14.19 -1.80
CA LYS A 24 5.62 -14.94 -1.79
C LYS A 24 5.35 -16.42 -2.10
N PRO A 25 6.07 -17.00 -3.08
CA PRO A 25 5.94 -18.41 -3.40
C PRO A 25 6.40 -19.27 -2.22
N ASP A 26 5.76 -20.42 -2.02
CA ASP A 26 6.23 -21.38 -1.00
C ASP A 26 7.64 -21.84 -1.35
N GLU A 27 8.54 -21.86 -0.36
CA GLU A 27 9.91 -22.37 -0.53
C GLU A 27 9.96 -23.82 -1.03
N LYS A 28 8.88 -24.58 -0.79
CA LYS A 28 8.74 -25.98 -1.19
C LYS A 28 8.16 -26.16 -2.59
N ASP A 29 7.64 -25.11 -3.22
CA ASP A 29 7.04 -25.20 -4.55
C ASP A 29 8.12 -25.02 -5.64
N LYS A 30 8.45 -26.11 -6.34
CA LYS A 30 9.46 -26.14 -7.41
C LYS A 30 9.15 -25.19 -8.57
N ILE A 31 7.87 -24.80 -8.73
CA ILE A 31 7.40 -23.93 -9.82
C ILE A 31 7.35 -22.45 -9.36
N LYS A 32 7.61 -22.17 -8.07
CA LYS A 32 7.55 -20.82 -7.46
C LYS A 32 6.26 -20.06 -7.80
N ARG A 33 5.11 -20.72 -7.79
CA ARG A 33 3.83 -20.04 -8.08
C ARG A 33 3.49 -19.10 -6.92
N ARG A 34 3.14 -17.86 -7.24
CA ARG A 34 2.69 -16.88 -6.25
C ARG A 34 1.40 -17.38 -5.60
N LYS A 35 1.32 -17.30 -4.27
CA LYS A 35 0.11 -17.67 -3.55
C LYS A 35 -1.04 -16.75 -3.98
N PRO A 36 -2.25 -17.29 -4.24
CA PRO A 36 -3.42 -16.45 -4.46
C PRO A 36 -3.68 -15.62 -3.21
N LEU A 37 -4.01 -14.34 -3.41
CA LEU A 37 -4.39 -13.45 -2.31
C LEU A 37 -5.66 -13.97 -1.64
N THR A 38 -5.58 -14.22 -0.35
CA THR A 38 -6.76 -14.56 0.45
C THR A 38 -7.73 -13.36 0.47
N PRO A 39 -9.03 -13.58 0.67
CA PRO A 39 -10.01 -12.50 0.80
C PRO A 39 -9.65 -11.51 1.93
N ALA A 40 -9.05 -12.01 3.02
CA ALA A 40 -8.58 -11.20 4.14
C ALA A 40 -7.44 -10.26 3.71
N ASN A 41 -6.41 -10.77 3.03
CA ASN A 41 -5.29 -9.96 2.54
C ASN A 41 -5.77 -8.92 1.52
N ARG A 42 -6.76 -9.27 0.68
CA ARG A 42 -7.35 -8.35 -0.29
C ARG A 42 -8.08 -7.18 0.38
N ARG A 43 -8.80 -7.44 1.48
CA ARG A 43 -9.42 -6.37 2.29
C ARG A 43 -8.35 -5.50 2.95
N MET A 44 -7.34 -6.12 3.56
CA MET A 44 -6.25 -5.38 4.21
C MET A 44 -5.51 -4.46 3.23
N LEU A 45 -5.13 -4.95 2.05
CA LEU A 45 -4.52 -4.14 0.99
C LEU A 45 -5.40 -2.97 0.55
N ARG A 46 -6.71 -3.20 0.43
CA ARG A 46 -7.67 -2.15 0.09
C ARG A 46 -7.77 -1.11 1.21
N ASP A 47 -7.82 -1.52 2.46
CA ASP A 47 -7.91 -0.62 3.61
C ASP A 47 -6.63 0.24 3.74
N ILE A 48 -5.45 -0.35 3.56
CA ILE A 48 -4.17 0.38 3.53
C ILE A 48 -4.14 1.39 2.39
N PHE A 49 -4.64 1.02 1.20
CA PHE A 49 -4.74 1.93 0.07
C PHE A 49 -5.65 3.11 0.35
N VAL A 50 -6.84 2.87 0.92
CA VAL A 50 -7.79 3.93 1.29
C VAL A 50 -7.20 4.83 2.38
N MET A 51 -6.56 4.28 3.42
CA MET A 51 -5.86 5.08 4.44
C MET A 51 -4.75 5.94 3.83
N THR A 52 -3.96 5.40 2.91
CA THR A 52 -2.90 6.15 2.22
C THR A 52 -3.46 7.35 1.47
N LEU A 53 -4.57 7.16 0.74
CA LEU A 53 -5.24 8.26 0.04
C LEU A 53 -5.82 9.30 1.02
N ALA A 54 -6.43 8.85 2.11
CA ALA A 54 -6.97 9.74 3.13
C ALA A 54 -5.87 10.60 3.79
N VAL A 55 -4.73 10.00 4.14
CA VAL A 55 -3.57 10.72 4.70
C VAL A 55 -3.00 11.68 3.67
N ALA A 56 -2.82 11.26 2.41
CA ALA A 56 -2.31 12.14 1.36
C ALA A 56 -3.23 13.34 1.11
N ALA A 57 -4.55 13.12 1.10
CA ALA A 57 -5.54 14.18 0.97
C ALA A 57 -5.51 15.14 2.18
N ALA A 58 -5.42 14.61 3.41
CA ALA A 58 -5.30 15.41 4.62
C ALA A 58 -4.04 16.28 4.60
N VAL A 59 -2.88 15.71 4.24
CA VAL A 59 -1.62 16.46 4.10
C VAL A 59 -1.70 17.52 3.00
N TRP A 60 -2.40 17.25 1.90
CA TRP A 60 -2.61 18.24 0.85
C TRP A 60 -3.48 19.41 1.35
N VAL A 61 -4.62 19.11 1.99
CA VAL A 61 -5.57 20.13 2.49
C VAL A 61 -4.94 20.97 3.58
N LEU A 62 -4.28 20.34 4.56
CA LEU A 62 -3.54 21.04 5.60
C LEU A 62 -2.41 21.86 4.99
N GLY A 63 -1.61 21.28 4.09
CA GLY A 63 -0.54 22.00 3.40
C GLY A 63 -1.02 23.21 2.60
N LYS A 64 -2.24 23.16 2.04
CA LYS A 64 -2.87 24.31 1.36
C LYS A 64 -3.40 25.39 2.32
N SER A 65 -3.56 25.07 3.59
CA SER A 65 -4.06 26.00 4.61
C SER A 65 -2.93 26.78 5.30
N PHE A 66 -1.67 26.37 5.06
CA PHE A 66 -0.46 27.02 5.57
C PHE A 66 0.34 27.77 4.49
N ASP A 67 -0.10 27.73 3.23
CA ASP A 67 0.33 28.59 2.10
C ASP A 67 -0.64 29.78 1.98
#